data_AF-X0T779-F1
#
_entry.id   AF-X0T779-F1
#
_cell.length_a   1.000
_cell.length_b   1.000
_cell.length_c   1.000
_cell.angle_alpha   90.00
_cell.angle_beta   90.00
_cell.angle_gamma   90.00
#
_symmetry.space_group_name_H-M   'P 1'
#
loop_
_entity.id
_entity.type
_entity.pdbx_description
1 polymer ?
#
loop_
_entity_poly.entity_id
_entity_poly.type
_entity_poly.pdbx_seq_one_letter_code
_entity_poly.pdbx_strand_id
1 'polypeptide(L)'
;MNQDIANLFNPQNQQQNFDQIRIGIASPEKILSWSFGEIKKPETINYRTFKPERDGLFCARIFGPVKDYECLCGKYKRMKYKGVICEKCGVEVTLANVRRERMGHVDLAAPVAHI
;
A
#
# COMPACT_ATOMS: atom_id res chain seq x y z
N MET A 1 -15.43 -35.10 12.81
CA MET A 1 -14.89 -35.29 11.45
C MET A 1 -15.88 -34.84 10.39
N ASN A 2 -16.51 -33.66 10.56
CA ASN A 2 -17.54 -33.11 9.65
C ASN A 2 -17.43 -31.58 9.48
N GLN A 3 -16.35 -30.95 9.97
CA GLN A 3 -16.13 -29.50 9.82
C GLN A 3 -15.30 -29.16 8.57
N ASP A 4 -14.71 -30.17 7.92
CA ASP A 4 -13.82 -29.98 6.77
C ASP A 4 -14.58 -29.81 5.44
N ILE A 5 -15.82 -30.31 5.35
CA ILE A 5 -16.64 -30.26 4.11
C ILE A 5 -17.30 -28.88 3.94
N ALA A 6 -17.57 -28.17 5.04
CA ALA A 6 -18.22 -26.85 5.02
C ALA A 6 -17.33 -25.75 4.40
N ASN A 7 -16.01 -25.97 4.32
CA ASN A 7 -15.06 -25.01 3.75
C ASN A 7 -14.85 -25.18 2.24
N LEU A 8 -15.42 -26.22 1.61
CA LEU A 8 -15.30 -26.47 0.17
C LEU A 8 -16.21 -25.58 -0.69
N PHE A 9 -17.27 -25.02 -0.07
CA PHE A 9 -18.27 -24.17 -0.74
C PHE A 9 -18.12 -22.69 -0.43
N ASN A 10 -17.00 -22.26 0.18
CA ASN A 10 -16.76 -20.84 0.29
C ASN A 10 -16.48 -20.32 -1.14
N PRO A 11 -17.36 -19.50 -1.75
CA PRO A 11 -17.09 -18.97 -3.07
C PRO A 11 -15.78 -18.18 -2.94
N GLN A 12 -14.72 -18.70 -3.54
CA GLN A 12 -13.49 -17.95 -3.69
C GLN A 12 -13.88 -16.59 -4.25
N ASN A 13 -13.48 -15.51 -3.58
CA ASN A 13 -13.71 -14.11 -3.97
C ASN A 13 -13.67 -14.00 -5.49
N GLN A 14 -14.85 -14.08 -6.12
CA GLN A 14 -14.96 -13.93 -7.55
C GLN A 14 -14.54 -12.50 -7.82
N GLN A 15 -13.49 -12.33 -8.62
CA GLN A 15 -13.25 -11.03 -9.24
C GLN A 15 -14.56 -10.64 -9.90
N GLN A 16 -15.21 -9.63 -9.32
CA GLN A 16 -16.49 -9.13 -9.80
C GLN A 16 -16.27 -8.69 -11.23
N ASN A 17 -16.70 -9.53 -12.19
CA ASN A 17 -16.71 -9.14 -13.58
C ASN A 17 -17.67 -7.95 -13.68
N PHE A 18 -17.17 -6.82 -14.14
CA PHE A 18 -17.97 -5.62 -14.32
C PHE A 18 -18.42 -5.53 -15.80
N ASP A 19 -19.69 -5.21 -16.02
CA ASP A 19 -20.25 -5.09 -17.37
C ASP A 19 -20.03 -3.69 -17.97
N GLN A 20 -19.75 -2.68 -17.13
CA GLN A 20 -19.65 -1.28 -17.52
C GLN A 20 -18.51 -0.56 -16.79
N ILE A 21 -17.84 0.36 -17.49
CA ILE A 21 -16.82 1.26 -16.93
C ILE A 21 -17.35 2.69 -17.01
N ARG A 22 -17.24 3.43 -15.91
CA ARG A 22 -17.53 4.87 -15.86
C ARG A 22 -16.28 5.67 -15.54
N ILE A 23 -16.08 6.76 -16.26
CA ILE A 23 -15.06 7.77 -15.96
C ILE A 23 -15.71 9.06 -15.44
N GLY A 24 -15.01 9.78 -14.58
CA GLY A 24 -15.46 11.06 -14.03
C GLY A 24 -14.34 11.77 -13.28
N ILE A 25 -14.55 13.04 -12.98
CA ILE A 25 -13.58 13.86 -12.26
C ILE A 25 -13.50 13.39 -10.79
N ALA A 26 -12.28 13.33 -10.25
CA ALA A 26 -12.07 13.00 -8.85
C ALA A 26 -12.17 14.28 -7.99
N SER A 27 -12.99 14.23 -6.94
CA SER A 27 -13.00 15.28 -5.91
C SER A 27 -11.76 15.14 -5.00
N PRO A 28 -11.34 16.21 -4.30
CA PRO A 28 -10.23 16.13 -3.34
C PRO A 28 -10.42 15.04 -2.28
N GLU A 29 -11.64 14.90 -1.74
CA GLU A 29 -12.01 13.85 -0.79
C GLU A 29 -11.81 12.44 -1.38
N LYS A 30 -12.13 12.26 -2.68
CA LYS A 30 -11.94 10.98 -3.37
C LYS A 30 -10.46 10.66 -3.57
N ILE A 31 -9.64 11.65 -3.89
CA ILE A 31 -8.17 11.48 -3.99
C ILE A 31 -7.59 11.06 -2.63
N LEU A 32 -8.04 11.69 -1.54
CA LEU A 32 -7.63 11.32 -0.18
C LEU A 32 -8.07 9.89 0.17
N SER A 33 -9.26 9.45 -0.26
CA SER A 33 -9.75 8.09 0.00
C SER A 33 -8.92 6.98 -0.66
N TRP A 34 -8.25 7.28 -1.77
CA TRP A 34 -7.34 6.34 -2.44
C TRP A 34 -5.96 6.29 -1.80
N SER A 35 -5.62 7.30 -1.00
CA SER A 35 -4.28 7.50 -0.51
C SER A 35 -3.99 6.68 0.74
N PHE A 36 -2.81 6.06 0.77
CA PHE A 36 -2.26 5.38 1.95
C PHE A 36 -1.36 6.30 2.78
N GLY A 37 -1.13 7.53 2.33
CA GLY A 37 -0.33 8.50 3.06
C GLY A 37 0.15 9.67 2.20
N GLU A 38 0.53 10.72 2.90
CA GLU A 38 1.05 11.97 2.35
C GLU A 38 2.57 11.88 2.10
N ILE A 39 3.01 12.35 0.93
CA ILE A 39 4.42 12.49 0.58
C ILE A 39 4.85 13.93 0.89
N LYS A 40 5.79 14.08 1.82
CA LYS A 40 6.26 15.40 2.30
C LYS A 40 7.60 15.81 1.71
N LYS A 41 8.30 14.83 1.15
CA LYS A 41 9.74 14.86 0.94
C LYS A 41 10.03 14.42 -0.50
N PRO A 42 10.83 15.17 -1.28
CA PRO A 42 11.19 14.78 -2.64
C PRO A 42 12.20 13.62 -2.69
N GLU A 43 12.73 13.19 -1.55
CA GLU A 43 13.73 12.15 -1.45
C GLU A 43 13.20 10.79 -1.92
N THR A 44 14.08 10.03 -2.59
CA THR A 44 13.74 8.74 -3.19
C THR A 44 14.29 7.58 -2.38
N ILE A 45 15.60 7.35 -2.51
CA ILE A 45 16.33 6.29 -1.84
C ILE A 45 17.62 6.86 -1.24
N ASN A 46 18.07 6.23 -0.16
CA ASN A 46 19.34 6.54 0.43
C ASN A 46 20.50 6.07 -0.48
N TYR A 47 21.44 6.96 -0.79
CA TYR A 47 22.54 6.67 -1.71
C TYR A 47 23.47 5.53 -1.24
N ARG A 48 23.61 5.31 0.08
CA ARG A 48 24.54 4.31 0.63
C ARG A 48 23.85 2.98 0.93
N THR A 49 22.64 3.04 1.49
CA THR A 49 21.93 1.83 1.94
C THR A 49 20.93 1.31 0.92
N PHE A 50 20.62 2.08 -0.12
CA PHE A 50 19.58 1.82 -1.11
C PHE A 50 18.19 1.59 -0.50
N LYS A 51 18.00 1.98 0.77
CA LYS A 51 16.70 1.90 1.44
C LYS A 51 15.86 3.12 1.07
N PRO A 52 14.55 2.95 0.85
CA PRO A 52 13.65 4.08 0.64
C PRO A 52 13.66 5.03 1.85
N GLU A 53 13.64 6.32 1.55
CA GLU A 53 13.57 7.36 2.59
C GLU A 53 12.17 7.45 3.21
N ARG A 54 12.10 7.91 4.46
CA ARG A 54 10.82 8.06 5.17
C ARG A 54 10.08 9.30 4.65
N ASP A 55 8.79 9.12 4.37
CA ASP A 55 7.88 10.14 3.81
C ASP A 55 8.27 10.68 2.42
N GLY A 56 9.22 9.99 1.77
CA GLY A 56 9.66 10.26 0.41
C GLY A 56 8.84 9.53 -0.66
N LEU A 57 9.22 9.72 -1.92
CA LEU A 57 8.52 9.20 -3.11
C LEU A 57 8.43 7.66 -3.16
N PHE A 58 9.34 6.94 -2.50
CA PHE A 58 9.34 5.47 -2.44
C PHE A 58 9.04 4.89 -1.06
N CYS A 59 8.53 5.72 -0.13
CA CYS A 59 8.37 5.36 1.28
C CYS A 59 7.64 4.01 1.48
N ALA A 60 8.27 3.08 2.18
CA ALA A 60 7.71 1.76 2.42
C ALA A 60 6.48 1.77 3.36
N ARG A 61 6.29 2.84 4.14
CA ARG A 61 5.12 3.02 5.01
C ARG A 61 3.85 3.27 4.19
N ILE A 62 3.95 4.09 3.14
CA ILE A 62 2.83 4.49 2.28
C ILE A 62 2.56 3.37 1.26
N PHE A 63 3.59 3.00 0.49
CA PHE A 63 3.42 2.09 -0.64
C PHE A 63 3.52 0.60 -0.26
N GLY A 64 4.05 0.27 0.92
CA GLY A 64 4.23 -1.11 1.37
C GLY A 64 5.68 -1.63 1.29
N PRO A 65 5.92 -2.88 1.68
CA PRO A 65 7.26 -3.42 1.91
C PRO A 65 8.04 -3.64 0.61
N VAL A 66 9.37 -3.52 0.68
CA VAL A 66 10.27 -3.74 -0.48
C VAL A 66 10.45 -5.24 -0.78
N LYS A 67 10.31 -6.08 0.23
CA LYS A 67 10.45 -7.54 0.15
C LYS A 67 9.20 -8.20 0.70
N ASP A 68 8.85 -9.36 0.15
CA ASP A 68 7.67 -10.10 0.59
C ASP A 68 7.77 -10.50 2.05
N TYR A 69 6.72 -10.20 2.81
CA TYR A 69 6.59 -10.55 4.22
C TYR A 69 7.79 -10.11 5.09
N GLU A 70 8.41 -8.97 4.77
CA GLU A 70 9.50 -8.38 5.55
C GLU A 70 9.31 -6.87 5.70
N CYS A 71 9.36 -6.38 6.95
CA CYS A 71 9.35 -4.94 7.21
C CYS A 71 10.71 -4.30 6.89
N LEU A 72 10.74 -2.99 6.62
CA LEU A 72 11.96 -2.27 6.19
C LEU A 72 13.13 -2.34 7.19
N CYS A 73 12.84 -2.35 8.49
CA CYS A 73 13.87 -2.45 9.53
C CYS A 73 14.36 -3.89 9.78
N GLY A 74 13.67 -4.90 9.25
CA GLY A 74 13.99 -6.31 9.44
C GLY A 74 13.60 -6.91 10.80
N LYS A 75 12.87 -6.19 11.67
CA LYS A 75 12.37 -6.70 12.96
C LYS A 75 11.39 -7.86 12.76
N TYR A 76 10.40 -7.65 11.89
CA TYR A 76 9.42 -8.66 11.51
C TYR A 76 9.79 -9.20 10.13
N LYS A 77 9.95 -10.53 10.06
CA LYS A 77 10.30 -11.29 8.85
C LYS A 77 9.50 -12.57 8.78
N ARG A 78 9.29 -13.06 7.56
CA ARG A 78 8.55 -14.29 7.22
C ARG A 78 7.05 -14.12 7.37
N MET A 79 6.33 -15.05 6.76
CA MET A 79 4.87 -15.05 6.63
C MET A 79 4.12 -15.10 7.98
N LYS A 80 4.76 -15.52 9.07
CA LYS A 80 4.15 -15.57 10.42
C LYS A 80 3.66 -14.21 10.94
N TYR A 81 4.24 -13.11 10.46
CA TYR A 81 3.87 -11.75 10.86
C TYR A 81 3.00 -11.05 9.81
N LYS A 82 2.39 -11.79 8.88
CA LYS A 82 1.53 -11.22 7.84
C LYS A 82 0.44 -10.33 8.46
N GLY A 83 0.31 -9.11 7.95
CA GLY A 83 -0.66 -8.11 8.43
C GLY A 83 -0.22 -7.30 9.66
N VAL A 84 0.94 -7.61 10.26
CA VAL A 84 1.46 -6.83 11.39
C VAL A 84 2.12 -5.54 10.87
N ILE A 85 1.77 -4.40 11.46
CA ILE A 85 2.43 -3.12 11.22
C ILE A 85 3.63 -2.99 12.18
N CYS A 86 4.81 -2.76 11.62
CA CYS A 86 6.01 -2.66 12.43
C CYS A 86 6.06 -1.35 13.23
N GLU A 87 6.15 -1.41 14.56
CA GLU A 87 6.21 -0.21 15.41
C GLU A 87 7.43 0.70 15.16
N LYS A 88 8.55 0.15 14.70
CA LYS A 88 9.77 0.92 14.46
C LYS A 88 9.76 1.69 13.13
N CYS A 89 9.24 1.06 12.06
CA CYS A 89 9.30 1.63 10.71
C CYS A 89 7.93 1.95 10.10
N GLY A 90 6.84 1.57 10.75
CA GLY A 90 5.47 1.76 10.26
C GLY A 90 5.11 0.92 9.04
N VAL A 91 5.99 0.01 8.61
CA VAL A 91 5.76 -0.82 7.41
C VAL A 91 4.93 -2.04 7.78
N GLU A 92 3.84 -2.22 7.06
CA GLU A 92 2.99 -3.40 7.12
C GLU A 92 3.67 -4.60 6.45
N VAL A 93 3.61 -5.76 7.08
CA VAL A 93 4.18 -7.00 6.56
C VAL A 93 3.19 -7.67 5.60
N THR A 94 3.33 -7.35 4.31
CA THR A 94 2.50 -7.86 3.21
C THR A 94 3.37 -8.30 2.02
N LEU A 95 2.73 -8.66 0.90
CA LEU A 95 3.42 -8.89 -0.38
C LEU A 95 3.96 -7.56 -0.92
N ALA A 96 5.14 -7.57 -1.53
CA ALA A 96 5.72 -6.40 -2.17
C ALA A 96 4.88 -5.90 -3.37
N ASN A 97 4.04 -6.77 -3.95
CA ASN A 97 3.16 -6.41 -5.08
C ASN A 97 2.18 -5.28 -4.74
N VAL A 98 1.80 -5.10 -3.47
CA VAL A 98 0.89 -4.01 -3.04
C VAL A 98 1.44 -2.62 -3.40
N ARG A 99 2.76 -2.48 -3.60
CA ARG A 99 3.41 -1.24 -4.05
C ARG A 99 2.94 -0.77 -5.43
N ARG A 100 2.37 -1.66 -6.23
CA ARG A 100 1.80 -1.34 -7.55
C ARG A 100 0.35 -0.86 -7.47
N GLU A 101 -0.31 -1.13 -6.36
CA GLU A 101 -1.75 -0.88 -6.17
C GLU A 101 -2.00 0.34 -5.25
N ARG A 102 -1.14 0.55 -4.24
CA ARG A 102 -1.30 1.65 -3.28
C ARG A 102 -0.94 2.99 -3.90
N MET A 103 -1.82 3.98 -3.71
CA MET A 103 -1.58 5.36 -4.10
C MET A 103 -1.12 6.22 -2.92
N GLY A 104 -0.35 7.26 -3.21
CA GLY A 104 0.01 8.33 -2.27
C GLY A 104 -0.57 9.65 -2.74
N HIS A 105 -0.62 10.66 -1.87
CA HIS A 105 -1.02 12.01 -2.25
C HIS A 105 0.02 13.03 -1.80
N VAL A 106 -0.03 14.23 -2.39
CA VAL A 106 0.72 15.41 -1.98
C VAL A 106 -0.32 16.49 -1.68
N ASP A 107 -0.21 17.09 -0.50
CA ASP A 107 -1.03 18.26 -0.19
C ASP A 107 -0.43 19.50 -0.85
N LEU A 108 -1.25 20.24 -1.60
CA LEU A 108 -0.81 21.42 -2.32
C LEU A 108 -1.06 22.66 -1.48
N ALA A 109 -0.02 23.47 -1.29
CA ALA A 109 -0.11 24.71 -0.51
C ALA A 109 -1.07 25.74 -1.13
N ALA A 110 -1.31 25.66 -2.44
CA ALA A 110 -2.23 26.53 -3.17
C ALA A 110 -2.99 25.70 -4.22
N PRO A 111 -4.23 26.09 -4.56
CA PRO A 111 -4.97 25.44 -5.64
C PRO A 111 -4.27 25.65 -6.98
N VAL A 112 -4.18 24.58 -7.78
CA VAL A 112 -3.55 24.58 -9.10
C VAL A 112 -4.57 24.12 -10.13
N ALA A 113 -4.59 24.78 -11.30
CA ALA A 113 -5.43 24.36 -12.42
C ALA A 113 -4.89 23.08 -13.07
N HIS A 114 -5.78 22.12 -13.34
CA HIS A 114 -5.45 20.93 -14.12
C HIS A 114 -5.29 21.33 -15.60
N ILE A 115 -4.13 21.04 -16.19
CA ILE A 115 -3.83 21.26 -17.62
C ILE A 115 -4.35 20.12 -18.50
#